data_AF-A0A967G1W6-F1
#
_entry.id   AF-A0A967G1W6-F1
#
_cell.length_a   1.000
_cell.length_b   1.000
_cell.length_c   1.000
_cell.angle_alpha   90.00
_cell.angle_beta   90.00
_cell.angle_gamma   90.00
#
_symmetry.space_group_name_H-M   'P 1'
#
loop_
_entity.id
_entity.type
_entity.pdbx_description
1 polymer ?
#
loop_
_entity_poly.entity_id
_entity_poly.type
_entity_poly.pdbx_seq_one_letter_code
_entity_poly.pdbx_strand_id
1 'polypeptide(L)'
;MRAEKGFTLVEILIVVVILGILAAIVIPQFTSASTEAKESALVSDLQAIRSQIELYKIHHNDNLPGTQSGVDFVTAMTSRTDQDGVVGVGPTFRFGPYMRSIPINPFNDLPTVEVDGAAVGDNSHGWNFVTTAGVDQGLFQPDDDKVNPVDSTPHTQY
;
A
#
# COMPACT_ATOMS: atom_id res chain seq x y z
N MET A 1 51.93 26.74 31.28
CA MET A 1 50.94 27.10 30.24
C MET A 1 50.75 25.87 29.36
N ARG A 2 49.56 25.28 29.31
CA ARG A 2 49.27 24.16 28.41
C ARG A 2 49.09 24.74 27.01
N ALA A 3 49.85 24.24 26.04
CA ALA A 3 49.64 24.58 24.65
C ALA A 3 48.36 23.89 24.15
N GLU A 4 47.32 24.66 23.88
CA GLU A 4 46.18 24.15 23.15
C GLU A 4 46.60 23.95 21.70
N LYS A 5 46.64 22.67 21.27
CA LYS A 5 46.85 22.32 19.87
C LYS A 5 45.55 22.63 19.12
N GLY A 6 45.55 23.71 18.33
CA GLY A 6 44.46 24.01 17.42
C GLY A 6 44.37 22.98 16.28
N PHE A 7 43.15 22.68 15.86
CA PHE A 7 42.88 21.84 14.69
C PHE A 7 43.55 22.39 13.44
N THR A 8 44.19 21.52 12.65
CA THR A 8 44.76 21.91 11.37
C THR A 8 43.69 21.91 10.28
N LEU A 9 43.79 22.83 9.31
CA LEU A 9 42.89 22.86 8.14
C LEU A 9 42.97 21.56 7.33
N VAL A 10 44.15 20.93 7.30
CA VAL A 10 44.40 19.66 6.59
C VAL A 10 43.65 18.51 7.26
N GLU A 11 43.56 18.49 8.59
CA GLU A 11 42.77 17.50 9.32
C GLU A 11 41.29 17.55 8.93
N ILE A 12 40.72 18.75 8.92
CA ILE A 12 39.31 18.92 8.53
C ILE A 12 39.11 18.58 7.05
N LEU A 13 40.07 18.93 6.18
CA LEU A 13 40.00 18.61 4.75
C LEU A 13 39.94 17.10 4.49
N ILE A 14 40.81 16.31 5.12
CA ILE A 14 40.83 14.85 4.93
C ILE A 14 39.53 14.23 5.47
N VAL A 15 39.03 14.72 6.61
CA VAL A 15 37.77 14.23 7.20
C VAL A 15 36.59 14.45 6.27
N VAL A 16 36.42 15.65 5.71
CA VAL A 16 35.30 15.93 4.80
C VAL A 16 35.40 15.14 3.48
N VAL A 17 36.62 14.89 2.99
CA VAL A 17 36.84 14.04 1.81
C VAL A 17 36.41 12.60 2.08
N ILE A 18 36.80 12.04 3.22
CA ILE A 18 36.39 10.67 3.60
C ILE A 18 34.87 10.59 3.80
N LEU A 19 34.28 11.56 4.51
CA LEU A 19 32.83 11.63 4.68
C LEU A 19 32.09 11.76 3.34
N GLY A 20 32.63 12.52 2.39
CA GLY A 20 32.07 12.65 1.04
C GLY A 20 32.09 11.33 0.26
N ILE A 21 33.19 10.58 0.31
CA ILE A 21 33.29 9.26 -0.36
C ILE A 21 32.31 8.26 0.28
N LEU A 22 32.22 8.22 1.60
CA LEU A 22 31.29 7.33 2.30
C LEU A 22 29.83 7.68 1.97
N ALA A 23 29.48 8.97 1.99
CA ALA A 23 28.13 9.43 1.65
C ALA A 23 27.74 9.04 0.21
N ALA A 24 28.66 9.17 -0.75
CA ALA A 24 28.40 8.84 -2.15
C ALA A 24 28.04 7.37 -2.39
N ILE A 25 28.56 6.44 -1.56
CA ILE A 25 28.26 5.00 -1.67
C ILE A 25 26.99 4.65 -0.87
N VAL A 26 26.86 5.18 0.34
CA VAL A 26 25.79 4.78 1.27
C VAL A 26 24.41 5.32 0.86
N ILE A 27 24.34 6.56 0.39
CA ILE A 27 23.06 7.20 0.02
C ILE A 27 22.29 6.41 -1.06
N PRO A 28 22.87 6.10 -2.24
CA PRO A 28 22.13 5.36 -3.28
C PRO A 28 21.74 3.96 -2.82
N GLN A 29 22.60 3.27 -2.07
CA GLN A 29 22.31 1.94 -1.53
C GLN A 29 21.12 1.97 -0.56
N PHE A 30 21.07 2.96 0.33
CA PHE A 30 19.98 3.11 1.29
C PHE A 30 18.64 3.41 0.59
N THR A 31 18.65 4.27 -0.42
CA THR A 31 17.45 4.58 -1.22
C THR A 31 16.91 3.33 -1.91
N SER A 32 17.76 2.52 -2.56
CA SER A 32 17.33 1.29 -3.22
C SER A 32 16.76 0.26 -2.23
N ALA A 33 17.43 0.03 -1.10
CA ALA A 33 16.96 -0.90 -0.08
C ALA A 33 15.62 -0.45 0.54
N SER A 34 15.42 0.86 0.70
CA SER A 34 14.16 1.43 1.18
C SER A 34 13.01 1.17 0.19
N THR A 35 13.25 1.39 -1.10
CA THR A 35 12.24 1.10 -2.14
C THR A 35 11.90 -0.38 -2.20
N GLU A 36 12.89 -1.27 -2.18
CA GLU A 36 12.66 -2.73 -2.19
C GLU A 36 11.84 -3.18 -0.97
N ALA A 37 12.10 -2.62 0.21
CA ALA A 37 11.30 -2.89 1.40
C ALA A 37 9.84 -2.44 1.25
N LYS A 38 9.60 -1.28 0.62
CA LYS A 38 8.24 -0.78 0.33
C LYS A 38 7.51 -1.67 -0.68
N GLU A 39 8.19 -2.10 -1.75
CA GLU A 39 7.62 -3.03 -2.74
C GLU A 39 7.25 -4.37 -2.11
N SER A 40 8.13 -4.93 -1.27
CA SER A 40 7.85 -6.19 -0.57
C SER A 40 6.67 -6.06 0.39
N ALA A 41 6.54 -4.95 1.10
CA ALA A 41 5.40 -4.69 1.97
C ALA A 41 4.10 -4.59 1.15
N LEU A 42 4.12 -3.84 0.05
CA LEU A 42 2.98 -3.67 -0.84
C LEU A 42 2.47 -5.01 -1.39
N VAL A 43 3.38 -5.87 -1.88
CA VAL A 43 3.01 -7.19 -2.41
C VAL A 43 2.40 -8.07 -1.33
N SER A 44 2.95 -8.05 -0.12
CA SER A 44 2.41 -8.80 1.02
C SER A 44 1.00 -8.33 1.38
N ASP A 45 0.77 -7.02 1.46
CA ASP A 45 -0.53 -6.44 1.78
C ASP A 45 -1.57 -6.73 0.68
N LEU A 46 -1.19 -6.62 -0.60
CA LEU A 46 -2.05 -6.99 -1.72
C LEU A 46 -2.50 -8.45 -1.66
N GLN A 47 -1.57 -9.37 -1.40
CA GLN A 47 -1.90 -10.79 -1.27
C GLN A 47 -2.84 -11.05 -0.10
N ALA A 48 -2.58 -10.40 1.05
CA ALA A 48 -3.45 -10.51 2.21
C ALA A 48 -4.87 -10.03 1.91
N ILE A 49 -5.02 -8.84 1.32
CA ILE A 49 -6.32 -8.25 0.99
C ILE A 49 -7.07 -9.11 -0.04
N ARG A 50 -6.41 -9.49 -1.14
CA ARG A 50 -7.02 -10.33 -2.18
C ARG A 50 -7.49 -11.67 -1.61
N SER A 51 -6.71 -12.30 -0.73
CA SER A 51 -7.14 -13.52 -0.05
C SER A 51 -8.38 -13.32 0.81
N GLN A 52 -8.52 -12.17 1.47
CA GLN A 52 -9.70 -11.85 2.25
C GLN A 52 -10.92 -11.54 1.37
N ILE A 53 -10.74 -10.90 0.21
CA ILE A 53 -11.79 -10.66 -0.77
C ILE A 53 -12.32 -11.99 -1.31
N GLU A 54 -11.45 -12.94 -1.63
CA GLU A 54 -11.88 -14.29 -2.06
C GLU A 54 -12.63 -15.03 -0.95
N LEU A 55 -12.19 -14.92 0.30
CA LEU A 55 -12.92 -15.49 1.43
C LEU A 55 -14.30 -14.84 1.61
N TYR A 56 -14.40 -13.51 1.40
CA TYR A 56 -15.67 -12.80 1.41
C TYR A 56 -16.63 -13.34 0.35
N LYS A 57 -16.16 -13.52 -0.89
CA LYS A 57 -16.96 -14.04 -2.01
C LYS A 57 -17.54 -15.42 -1.69
N ILE A 58 -16.73 -16.32 -1.13
CA ILE A 58 -17.17 -17.66 -0.71
C ILE A 58 -18.34 -17.58 0.29
N HIS A 59 -18.28 -16.65 1.23
CA HIS A 59 -19.33 -16.49 2.24
C HIS A 59 -20.56 -15.74 1.75
N HIS A 60 -20.48 -15.00 0.65
CA HIS A 60 -21.55 -14.10 0.18
C HIS A 60 -22.00 -14.42 -1.24
N ASN A 61 -22.09 -15.69 -1.63
CA ASN A 61 -22.61 -16.12 -2.94
C ASN A 61 -21.86 -15.52 -4.14
N ASP A 62 -20.52 -15.51 -4.07
CA ASP A 62 -19.61 -14.94 -5.08
C ASP A 62 -19.72 -13.42 -5.28
N ASN A 63 -20.42 -12.72 -4.40
CA ASN A 63 -20.52 -11.27 -4.44
C ASN A 63 -19.26 -10.59 -3.94
N LEU A 64 -18.92 -9.48 -4.58
CA LEU A 64 -17.79 -8.65 -4.17
C LEU A 64 -18.14 -7.81 -2.92
N PRO A 65 -17.16 -7.51 -2.06
CA PRO A 65 -17.37 -6.63 -0.93
C PRO A 65 -17.85 -5.25 -1.40
N GLY A 66 -18.94 -4.76 -0.81
CA GLY A 66 -19.46 -3.41 -1.06
C GLY A 66 -20.37 -3.25 -2.28
N THR A 67 -20.65 -4.32 -3.06
CA THR A 67 -21.45 -4.18 -4.29
C THR A 67 -22.95 -4.41 -4.11
N GLN A 68 -23.40 -5.02 -3.00
CA GLN A 68 -24.77 -5.56 -2.92
C GLN A 68 -25.63 -5.00 -1.77
N SER A 69 -25.02 -4.59 -0.66
CA SER A 69 -25.74 -4.27 0.58
C SER A 69 -25.81 -2.76 0.86
N GLY A 70 -25.39 -1.91 -0.08
CA GLY A 70 -25.31 -0.46 0.10
C GLY A 70 -24.26 -0.02 1.14
N VAL A 71 -23.40 -0.95 1.56
CA VAL A 71 -22.25 -0.72 2.43
C VAL A 71 -21.02 -0.47 1.56
N ASP A 72 -20.11 0.40 2.01
CA ASP A 72 -18.84 0.57 1.31
C ASP A 72 -17.92 -0.67 1.48
N PHE A 73 -16.90 -0.75 0.64
CA PHE A 73 -15.91 -1.85 0.67
C PHE A 73 -15.27 -2.00 2.07
N VAL A 74 -14.84 -0.90 2.67
CA VAL A 74 -14.11 -0.91 3.95
C VAL A 74 -14.98 -1.50 5.05
N THR A 75 -16.24 -1.11 5.10
CA THR A 75 -17.24 -1.57 6.05
C THR A 75 -17.55 -3.05 5.84
N ALA A 76 -17.70 -3.49 4.59
CA ALA A 76 -17.91 -4.90 4.24
C ALA A 76 -16.73 -5.80 4.70
N MET A 77 -15.50 -5.29 4.67
CA MET A 77 -14.30 -6.04 5.04
C MET A 77 -13.99 -6.01 6.54
N THR A 78 -14.35 -4.94 7.24
CA THR A 78 -13.98 -4.70 8.65
C THR A 78 -15.09 -4.95 9.66
N SER A 79 -16.33 -5.16 9.21
CA SER A 79 -17.49 -5.43 10.08
C SER A 79 -17.97 -6.89 9.98
N ARG A 80 -18.85 -7.27 10.90
CA ARG A 80 -19.58 -8.54 10.81
C ARG A 80 -20.80 -8.39 9.92
N THR A 81 -21.00 -9.35 9.02
CA THR A 81 -22.07 -9.36 8.04
C THR A 81 -22.91 -10.64 8.10
N ASP A 82 -24.12 -10.57 7.56
CA ASP A 82 -24.92 -11.74 7.20
C ASP A 82 -24.55 -12.26 5.80
N GLN A 83 -25.28 -13.25 5.30
CA GLN A 83 -25.03 -13.87 3.98
C GLN A 83 -25.15 -12.87 2.81
N ASP A 84 -25.94 -11.80 2.98
CA ASP A 84 -26.21 -10.80 1.95
C ASP A 84 -25.30 -9.57 2.07
N GLY A 85 -24.32 -9.61 2.99
CA GLY A 85 -23.32 -8.57 3.19
C GLY A 85 -23.80 -7.40 4.04
N VAL A 86 -24.99 -7.50 4.66
CA VAL A 86 -25.53 -6.45 5.52
C VAL A 86 -24.81 -6.48 6.86
N VAL A 87 -24.37 -5.31 7.34
CA VAL A 87 -23.69 -5.19 8.64
C VAL A 87 -24.69 -5.19 9.79
N GLY A 88 -24.34 -5.91 10.87
CA GLY A 88 -25.15 -5.88 12.08
C GLY A 88 -24.56 -6.71 13.21
N VAL A 89 -25.38 -6.90 14.24
CA VAL A 89 -25.02 -7.61 15.47
C VAL A 89 -26.02 -8.73 15.76
N GLY A 90 -25.51 -9.87 16.23
CA GLY A 90 -26.33 -11.02 16.60
C GLY A 90 -25.96 -12.30 15.83
N PRO A 91 -26.76 -13.37 16.00
CA PRO A 91 -26.44 -14.70 15.49
C PRO A 91 -26.54 -14.83 13.96
N THR A 92 -27.28 -13.95 13.28
CA THR A 92 -27.40 -13.90 11.82
C THR A 92 -26.15 -13.32 11.15
N PHE A 93 -25.42 -12.44 11.84
CA PHE A 93 -24.21 -11.75 11.34
C PHE A 93 -22.95 -12.55 11.68
N ARG A 94 -22.83 -13.76 11.11
CA ARG A 94 -21.77 -14.73 11.44
C ARG A 94 -20.52 -14.61 10.60
N PHE A 95 -20.54 -13.81 9.54
CA PHE A 95 -19.44 -13.69 8.60
C PHE A 95 -18.59 -12.45 8.92
N GLY A 96 -17.29 -12.53 8.63
CA GLY A 96 -16.34 -11.49 8.97
C GLY A 96 -16.11 -11.29 10.49
N PRO A 97 -15.40 -10.22 10.88
CA PRO A 97 -14.70 -9.32 9.98
C PRO A 97 -13.53 -10.05 9.30
N TYR A 98 -13.29 -9.73 8.04
CA TYR A 98 -12.24 -10.34 7.22
C TYR A 98 -10.89 -9.66 7.45
N MET A 99 -10.93 -8.39 7.83
CA MET A 99 -9.77 -7.58 8.13
C MET A 99 -10.02 -6.75 9.38
N ARG A 100 -8.95 -6.40 10.11
CA ARG A 100 -9.05 -5.47 11.26
C ARG A 100 -9.06 -4.00 10.83
N SER A 101 -8.32 -3.69 9.78
CA SER A 101 -8.21 -2.37 9.17
C SER A 101 -7.61 -2.53 7.77
N ILE A 102 -7.82 -1.55 6.90
CA ILE A 102 -7.10 -1.46 5.64
C ILE A 102 -5.64 -1.08 5.93
N PRO A 103 -4.65 -1.80 5.37
CA PRO A 103 -3.25 -1.43 5.54
C PRO A 103 -2.94 -0.12 4.81
N ILE A 104 -1.93 0.58 5.30
CA ILE A 104 -1.45 1.83 4.70
C ILE A 104 -0.61 1.47 3.46
N ASN A 105 -0.87 2.11 2.33
CA ASN A 105 -0.02 1.94 1.16
C ASN A 105 1.37 2.58 1.43
N PRO A 106 2.47 1.81 1.32
CA PRO A 106 3.83 2.28 1.65
C PRO A 106 4.41 3.35 0.70
N PHE A 107 3.77 3.62 -0.44
CA PHE A 107 4.22 4.59 -1.43
C PHE A 107 3.59 5.98 -1.27
N ASN A 108 2.34 6.05 -0.83
CA ASN A 108 1.62 7.32 -0.65
C ASN A 108 1.09 7.56 0.78
N ASP A 109 1.34 6.63 1.70
CA ASP A 109 0.95 6.69 3.11
C ASP A 109 -0.57 6.83 3.36
N LEU A 110 -1.40 6.45 2.37
CA LEU A 110 -2.86 6.50 2.47
C LEU A 110 -3.46 5.14 2.85
N PRO A 111 -4.40 5.07 3.83
CA PRO A 111 -5.14 3.86 4.19
C PRO A 111 -6.49 3.75 3.48
N THR A 112 -6.74 4.56 2.46
CA THR A 112 -8.04 4.68 1.80
C THR A 112 -8.17 3.71 0.63
N VAL A 113 -9.40 3.24 0.39
CA VAL A 113 -9.74 2.42 -0.77
C VAL A 113 -10.78 3.20 -1.57
N GLU A 114 -10.53 3.36 -2.85
CA GLU A 114 -11.50 3.86 -3.81
C GLU A 114 -12.13 2.70 -4.58
N VAL A 115 -13.44 2.78 -4.79
CA VAL A 115 -14.22 1.74 -5.46
C VAL A 115 -14.82 2.31 -6.74
N ASP A 116 -14.43 1.78 -7.90
CA ASP A 116 -14.89 2.22 -9.22
C ASP A 116 -14.84 3.74 -9.45
N GLY A 117 -13.91 4.41 -8.78
CA GLY A 117 -13.68 5.84 -8.84
C GLY A 117 -12.19 6.16 -8.93
N ALA A 118 -11.89 7.37 -9.43
CA ALA A 118 -10.57 7.85 -9.86
C ALA A 118 -9.89 7.04 -10.99
N ALA A 119 -9.16 7.74 -11.87
CA ALA A 119 -8.22 7.07 -12.76
C ALA A 119 -7.12 6.46 -11.88
N VAL A 120 -6.74 5.21 -12.16
CA VAL A 120 -5.63 4.57 -11.45
C VAL A 120 -4.42 5.50 -11.46
N GLY A 121 -3.81 5.69 -10.28
CA GLY A 121 -2.55 6.42 -10.10
C GLY A 121 -2.65 7.94 -10.12
N ASP A 122 -3.83 8.47 -9.81
CA ASP A 122 -3.98 9.88 -9.42
C ASP A 122 -3.44 10.19 -8.01
N ASN A 123 -3.01 9.16 -7.26
CA ASN A 123 -2.52 9.21 -5.88
C ASN A 123 -3.51 9.85 -4.89
N SER A 124 -4.80 9.87 -5.23
CA SER A 124 -5.85 10.39 -4.34
C SER A 124 -6.17 9.39 -3.23
N HIS A 125 -5.91 8.09 -3.44
CA HIS A 125 -6.22 7.02 -2.51
C HIS A 125 -5.04 6.07 -2.30
N GLY A 126 -5.11 5.20 -1.30
CA GLY A 126 -4.10 4.17 -1.08
C GLY A 126 -4.26 3.00 -2.06
N TRP A 127 -5.50 2.63 -2.32
CA TRP A 127 -5.85 1.42 -3.05
C TRP A 127 -7.04 1.66 -3.97
N ASN A 128 -7.10 0.92 -5.07
CA ASN A 128 -8.23 0.90 -5.98
C ASN A 128 -8.83 -0.51 -6.02
N PHE A 129 -10.16 -0.57 -5.94
CA PHE A 129 -10.95 -1.78 -6.07
C PHE A 129 -11.94 -1.64 -7.24
N VAL A 130 -11.75 -2.47 -8.26
CA VAL A 130 -12.59 -2.46 -9.46
C VAL A 130 -13.73 -3.47 -9.28
N THR A 131 -14.98 -3.01 -9.35
CA THR A 131 -16.16 -3.88 -9.29
C THR A 131 -17.02 -3.83 -10.56
N THR A 132 -16.70 -2.90 -11.46
CA THR A 132 -17.33 -2.77 -12.77
C THR A 132 -17.12 -4.03 -13.62
N ALA A 133 -18.14 -4.38 -14.41
CA ALA A 133 -18.11 -5.53 -15.30
C ALA A 133 -16.96 -5.42 -16.32
N GLY A 134 -16.14 -6.47 -16.44
CA GLY A 134 -14.97 -6.50 -17.31
C GLY A 134 -13.97 -7.59 -16.94
N VAL A 135 -12.78 -7.54 -17.55
CA VAL A 135 -11.68 -8.49 -17.26
C VAL A 135 -11.05 -8.29 -15.89
N ASP A 136 -11.19 -7.10 -15.31
CA ASP A 136 -10.60 -6.72 -14.02
C ASP A 136 -11.64 -6.70 -12.87
N GLN A 137 -12.77 -7.38 -13.04
CA GLN A 137 -13.81 -7.41 -12.01
C GLN A 137 -13.30 -8.09 -10.72
N GLY A 138 -13.40 -7.39 -9.60
CA GLY A 138 -12.90 -7.82 -8.30
C GLY A 138 -11.39 -7.63 -8.13
N LEU A 139 -10.73 -6.92 -9.04
CA LEU A 139 -9.32 -6.62 -8.93
C LEU A 139 -9.08 -5.56 -7.84
N PHE A 140 -8.23 -5.92 -6.87
CA PHE A 140 -7.71 -5.00 -5.87
C PHE A 140 -6.25 -4.68 -6.19
N GLN A 141 -5.90 -3.40 -6.32
CA GLN A 141 -4.60 -2.94 -6.80
C GLN A 141 -4.15 -1.64 -6.09
N PRO A 142 -2.85 -1.32 -6.10
CA PRO A 142 -2.39 -0.03 -5.60
C PRO A 142 -2.94 1.10 -6.46
N ASP A 143 -3.26 2.23 -5.83
CA ASP A 143 -3.57 3.49 -6.52
C ASP A 143 -2.27 4.30 -6.74
N ASP A 144 -1.31 3.67 -7.39
CA ASP A 144 -0.05 4.30 -7.83
C ASP A 144 0.25 3.79 -9.23
N ASP A 145 0.38 4.74 -10.17
CA ASP A 145 0.78 4.49 -11.55
C ASP A 145 2.06 3.64 -11.60
N LYS A 146 3.05 3.95 -10.76
CA LYS A 146 4.40 3.39 -10.83
C LYS A 146 4.52 1.94 -10.38
N VAL A 147 3.49 1.40 -9.73
CA VAL A 147 3.52 0.07 -9.11
C VAL A 147 2.36 -0.80 -9.59
N ASN A 148 1.54 -0.34 -10.53
CA ASN A 148 0.45 -1.12 -11.08
C ASN A 148 0.97 -2.15 -12.11
N PRO A 149 0.86 -3.47 -11.87
CA PRO A 149 1.28 -4.48 -12.83
C PRO A 149 0.38 -4.58 -14.08
N VAL A 150 -0.78 -3.93 -14.09
CA VAL A 150 -1.73 -3.90 -15.22
C VAL A 150 -1.50 -2.67 -16.11
N ASP A 151 -0.86 -1.61 -15.59
CA ASP A 151 -0.46 -0.49 -16.43
C ASP A 151 0.85 -0.81 -17.15
N SER A 152 0.78 -0.80 -18.47
CA SER A 152 1.91 -1.03 -19.37
C SER A 152 2.56 0.28 -19.83
N THR A 153 2.16 1.43 -19.27
CA THR A 153 2.81 2.70 -19.60
C THR A 153 4.23 2.73 -19.05
N PRO A 154 5.26 2.98 -19.89
CA PRO A 154 6.62 3.12 -19.40
C PRO A 154 6.71 4.42 -18.59
N HIS A 155 6.88 4.32 -17.28
CA HIS A 155 7.22 5.48 -16.47
C HIS A 155 8.65 5.92 -16.80
N THR A 156 8.77 6.87 -17.73
CA THR A 156 10.02 7.61 -17.93
C THR A 156 10.34 8.35 -16.64
N GLN A 157 11.31 7.83 -15.89
CA GLN A 157 11.94 8.54 -14.79
C GLN A 157 12.54 9.85 -15.31
N TYR A 158 12.10 10.97 -14.74
CA TYR A 158 12.78 12.25 -14.78
C TYR A 158 12.98 12.72 -13.35
#